data_AF-R7T0C4-F1
#
_entry.id   AF-R7T0C4-F1
#
_cell.length_a   1.000
_cell.length_b   1.000
_cell.length_c   1.000
_cell.angle_alpha   90.00
_cell.angle_beta   90.00
_cell.angle_gamma   90.00
#
_symmetry.space_group_name_H-M   'P 1'
#
loop_
_entity.id
_entity.type
_entity.pdbx_description
1 polymer ?
#
loop_
_entity_poly.entity_id
_entity_poly.type
_entity_poly.pdbx_seq_one_letter_code
_entity_poly.pdbx_strand_id
1 'polypeptide(L)'
;AQKALNAMADELADLGVALPSTYHSKIRQHPDMRQAVQTELALREGQADEALDELRLHIATFESLEKRKRQGSGIRHNTVLDGRLQKKRQAQHRAKDRYRALRDIMLVLGMPNDHKKFRILNDEDLRAFTLTTVEQQLGDSYRLPSWIWGDFSFVNQVKAGEMRSFLEASMRVHWFKHNALTQRWTEELKTRREEI
;
A
#
# COMPACT_ATOMS: atom_id res chain seq x y z
N ALA A 1 23.40 -24.67 -3.32
CA ALA A 1 23.30 -23.19 -3.23
C ALA A 1 22.32 -22.75 -2.15
N GLN A 2 21.02 -23.04 -2.24
CA GLN A 2 20.00 -22.57 -1.28
C GLN A 2 20.26 -22.94 0.19
N LYS A 3 20.73 -24.17 0.44
CA LYS A 3 21.03 -24.66 1.79
C LYS A 3 22.20 -23.92 2.46
N ALA A 4 23.19 -23.48 1.68
CA ALA A 4 24.33 -22.73 2.19
C ALA A 4 23.97 -21.26 2.45
N LEU A 5 23.13 -20.67 1.60
CA LEU A 5 22.56 -19.34 1.84
C LEU A 5 21.72 -19.29 3.12
N ASN A 6 20.88 -20.30 3.35
CA ASN A 6 20.08 -20.37 4.56
C ASN A 6 20.94 -20.57 5.82
N ALA A 7 21.97 -21.43 5.76
CA ALA A 7 22.89 -21.62 6.88
C ALA A 7 23.66 -20.33 7.23
N MET A 8 24.11 -19.59 6.21
CA MET A 8 24.76 -18.29 6.42
C MET A 8 23.79 -17.24 6.97
N ALA A 9 22.52 -17.26 6.55
CA ALA A 9 21.49 -16.38 7.11
C ALA A 9 21.19 -16.70 8.58
N ASP A 10 21.18 -17.97 8.97
CA ASP A 10 20.99 -18.41 10.35
C ASP A 10 22.18 -17.98 11.25
N GLU A 11 23.42 -18.12 10.77
CA GLU A 11 24.62 -17.64 11.49
C GLU A 11 24.63 -16.11 11.64
N LEU A 12 24.18 -15.38 10.61
CA LEU A 12 24.05 -13.92 10.67
C LEU A 12 22.91 -13.45 11.57
N ALA A 13 21.85 -14.25 11.74
CA ALA A 13 20.75 -13.94 12.64
C ALA A 13 21.16 -14.10 14.12
N ASP A 14 22.09 -15.03 14.39
CA ASP A 14 22.62 -15.29 15.74
C ASP A 14 23.65 -14.23 16.16
N LEU A 15 24.38 -13.66 15.19
CA LEU A 15 25.13 -12.43 15.38
C LEU A 15 24.15 -11.26 15.49
N GLY A 16 23.77 -10.90 16.72
CA GLY A 16 22.91 -9.75 17.04
C GLY A 16 23.49 -8.39 16.62
N VAL A 17 23.67 -8.18 15.31
CA VAL A 17 24.16 -6.93 14.73
C VAL A 17 23.07 -5.89 14.89
N ALA A 18 23.28 -4.98 15.83
CA ALA A 18 22.43 -3.82 15.99
C ALA A 18 22.44 -2.98 14.71
N LEU A 19 21.24 -2.67 14.21
CA LEU A 19 21.06 -1.87 13.01
C LEU A 19 21.28 -0.37 13.31
N PRO A 20 21.74 0.43 12.33
CA PRO A 20 21.90 1.89 12.49
C PRO A 20 20.71 2.60 13.16
N SER A 21 19.48 2.13 12.89
CA SER A 21 18.25 2.64 13.47
C SER A 21 18.14 2.55 14.99
N THR A 22 18.82 1.58 15.62
CA THR A 22 18.76 1.36 17.08
C THR A 22 19.76 2.24 17.84
N TYR A 23 20.78 2.76 17.18
CA TYR A 23 21.79 3.61 17.82
C TYR A 23 21.30 5.04 18.05
N HIS A 24 21.86 5.70 19.07
CA HIS A 24 21.57 7.11 19.33
C HIS A 24 21.95 8.01 18.14
N SER A 25 21.24 9.13 17.96
CA SER A 25 21.43 10.08 16.84
C SER A 25 22.89 10.49 16.62
N LYS A 26 23.63 10.75 17.69
CA LYS A 26 25.07 11.09 17.66
C LYS A 26 25.94 10.05 16.94
N ILE A 27 25.71 8.75 17.18
CA ILE A 27 26.48 7.67 16.53
C ILE A 27 26.07 7.57 15.06
N ARG A 28 24.76 7.64 14.80
CA ARG A 28 24.19 7.57 13.45
C ARG A 28 24.68 8.68 12.52
N GLN A 29 24.93 9.87 13.06
CA GLN A 29 25.44 11.03 12.31
C GLN A 29 26.96 10.98 12.06
N HIS A 30 27.67 10.01 12.63
CA HIS A 30 29.11 9.87 12.41
C HIS A 30 29.43 9.62 10.93
N PRO A 31 30.48 10.23 10.35
CA PRO A 31 30.83 10.04 8.94
C PRO A 31 30.98 8.57 8.52
N ASP A 32 31.59 7.75 9.38
CA ASP A 32 31.80 6.32 9.11
C ASP A 32 30.50 5.49 9.13
N MET A 33 29.45 6.00 9.80
CA MET A 33 28.14 5.34 9.83
C MET A 33 27.29 5.63 8.59
N ARG A 34 27.71 6.57 7.73
CA ARG A 34 26.94 7.03 6.57
C ARG A 34 26.55 5.88 5.64
N GLN A 35 27.49 5.00 5.32
CA GLN A 35 27.22 3.87 4.42
C GLN A 35 26.24 2.87 5.05
N ALA A 36 26.40 2.57 6.34
CA ALA A 36 25.49 1.66 7.05
C ALA A 36 24.06 2.22 7.10
N VAL A 37 23.92 3.52 7.41
CA VAL A 37 22.63 4.23 7.42
C VAL A 37 21.96 4.19 6.05
N GLN A 38 22.71 4.46 4.97
CA GLN A 38 22.19 4.41 3.61
C GLN A 38 21.73 3.00 3.21
N THR A 39 22.52 1.98 3.56
CA THR A 39 22.16 0.57 3.30
C THR A 39 20.90 0.17 4.06
N GLU A 40 20.79 0.52 5.35
CA GLU A 40 19.56 0.23 6.10
C GLU A 40 18.38 1.00 5.51
N LEU A 41 18.54 2.27 5.17
CA LEU A 41 17.47 3.08 4.59
C LEU A 41 16.93 2.43 3.30
N ALA A 42 17.80 2.05 2.37
CA ALA A 42 17.41 1.37 1.13
C ALA A 42 16.69 0.03 1.40
N LEU A 43 17.13 -0.73 2.41
CA LEU A 43 16.43 -1.94 2.84
C LEU A 43 15.02 -1.63 3.37
N ARG A 44 14.87 -0.58 4.20
CA ARG A 44 13.58 -0.17 4.76
C ARG A 44 12.63 0.35 3.68
N GLU A 45 13.14 1.04 2.66
CA GLU A 45 12.35 1.48 1.51
C GLU A 45 11.74 0.28 0.79
N GLY A 46 12.53 -0.75 0.50
CA GLY A 46 12.03 -1.99 -0.12
C GLY A 46 11.00 -2.72 0.76
N GLN A 47 11.25 -2.80 2.07
CA GLN A 47 10.30 -3.39 3.02
C GLN A 47 9.00 -2.57 3.12
N ALA A 48 9.08 -1.25 3.00
CA ALA A 48 7.91 -0.36 3.05
C ALA A 48 7.08 -0.48 1.78
N ASP A 49 7.72 -0.61 0.61
CA ASP A 49 7.03 -0.90 -0.66
C ASP A 49 6.30 -2.25 -0.58
N GLU A 50 6.97 -3.31 -0.10
CA GLU A 50 6.36 -4.63 0.08
C GLU A 50 5.17 -4.57 1.05
N ALA A 51 5.30 -3.87 2.18
CA ALA A 51 4.21 -3.70 3.15
C ALA A 51 3.01 -2.95 2.54
N LEU A 52 3.24 -1.95 1.68
CA LEU A 52 2.17 -1.26 0.96
C LEU A 52 1.51 -2.17 -0.09
N ASP A 53 2.28 -2.98 -0.80
CA ASP A 53 1.76 -3.96 -1.77
C ASP A 53 0.89 -5.03 -1.10
N GLU A 54 1.34 -5.56 0.05
CA GLU A 54 0.55 -6.45 0.90
C GLU A 54 -0.75 -5.79 1.36
N LEU A 55 -0.68 -4.53 1.81
CA LEU A 55 -1.86 -3.77 2.26
C LEU A 55 -2.87 -3.59 1.12
N ARG A 56 -2.43 -3.14 -0.07
CA ARG A 56 -3.27 -2.97 -1.26
C ARG A 56 -3.97 -4.27 -1.63
N LEU A 57 -3.23 -5.38 -1.64
CA LEU A 57 -3.76 -6.70 -1.92
C LEU A 57 -4.83 -7.11 -0.89
N HIS A 58 -4.57 -6.90 0.39
CA HIS A 58 -5.53 -7.21 1.46
C HIS A 58 -6.79 -6.34 1.39
N ILE A 59 -6.68 -5.07 1.03
CA ILE A 59 -7.82 -4.18 0.82
C ILE A 59 -8.65 -4.67 -0.37
N ALA A 60 -8.02 -4.89 -1.53
CA ALA A 60 -8.74 -5.35 -2.72
C ALA A 60 -9.40 -6.74 -2.53
N THR A 61 -8.74 -7.65 -1.80
CA THR A 61 -9.30 -8.98 -1.50
C THR A 61 -10.49 -8.86 -0.55
N PHE A 62 -10.44 -7.94 0.41
CA PHE A 62 -11.55 -7.72 1.33
C PHE A 62 -12.80 -7.26 0.58
N GLU A 63 -12.67 -6.30 -0.34
CA GLU A 63 -13.79 -5.86 -1.19
C GLU A 63 -14.37 -6.96 -2.06
N SER A 64 -13.51 -7.76 -2.69
CA SER A 64 -13.99 -8.86 -3.54
C SER A 64 -14.78 -9.90 -2.73
N LEU A 65 -14.37 -10.15 -1.48
CA LEU A 65 -15.09 -10.99 -0.54
C LEU A 65 -16.40 -10.36 -0.05
N GLU A 66 -16.41 -9.05 0.25
CA GLU A 66 -17.65 -8.35 0.60
C GLU A 66 -18.68 -8.43 -0.52
N LYS A 67 -18.26 -8.22 -1.77
CA LYS A 67 -19.14 -8.36 -2.94
C LYS A 67 -19.72 -9.76 -3.06
N ARG A 68 -18.88 -10.80 -2.89
CA ARG A 68 -19.34 -12.20 -2.89
C ARG A 68 -20.34 -12.46 -1.77
N LYS A 69 -20.12 -11.88 -0.58
CA LYS A 69 -21.05 -11.98 0.56
C LYS A 69 -22.42 -11.35 0.23
N ARG A 70 -22.44 -10.20 -0.44
CA ARG A 70 -23.69 -9.54 -0.86
C ARG A 70 -24.47 -10.34 -1.91
N GLN A 71 -23.78 -11.14 -2.73
CA GLN A 71 -24.40 -11.96 -3.79
C GLN A 71 -24.98 -13.29 -3.30
N GLY A 72 -24.49 -13.82 -2.18
CA GLY A 72 -24.99 -15.06 -1.59
C GLY A 72 -25.97 -14.82 -0.45
N SER A 73 -26.78 -15.84 -0.14
CA SER A 73 -27.67 -15.83 1.02
C SER A 73 -27.55 -17.14 1.81
N GLY A 74 -27.91 -17.08 3.10
CA GLY A 74 -27.91 -18.24 4.00
C GLY A 74 -26.89 -18.14 5.15
N ILE A 75 -27.27 -18.70 6.31
CA ILE A 75 -26.52 -18.59 7.57
C ILE A 75 -25.10 -19.17 7.43
N ARG A 76 -24.97 -20.40 6.93
CA ARG A 76 -23.67 -21.08 6.76
C ARG A 76 -22.74 -20.34 5.81
N HIS A 77 -23.28 -19.77 4.73
CA HIS A 77 -22.53 -18.95 3.78
C HIS A 77 -22.00 -17.68 4.47
N ASN A 78 -22.88 -16.97 5.18
CA ASN A 78 -22.55 -15.72 5.87
C ASN A 78 -21.49 -15.94 6.96
N THR A 79 -21.63 -16.95 7.82
CA THR A 79 -20.66 -17.23 8.90
C THR A 79 -19.27 -17.56 8.35
N VAL A 80 -19.17 -18.34 7.27
CA VAL A 80 -17.88 -18.66 6.64
C VAL A 80 -17.23 -17.42 6.04
N LEU A 81 -18.02 -16.56 5.39
CA LEU A 81 -17.51 -15.32 4.81
C LEU A 81 -17.12 -14.30 5.89
N ASP A 82 -17.86 -14.21 6.98
CA ASP A 82 -17.53 -13.35 8.12
C ASP A 82 -16.17 -13.71 8.73
N GLY A 83 -15.91 -15.01 8.94
CA GLY A 83 -14.60 -15.45 9.41
C GLY A 83 -13.47 -15.10 8.44
N ARG A 84 -13.72 -15.15 7.12
CA ARG A 84 -12.73 -14.75 6.11
C ARG A 84 -12.52 -13.23 6.08
N LEU A 85 -13.59 -12.45 6.16
CA LEU A 85 -13.54 -10.98 6.21
C LEU A 85 -12.80 -10.49 7.46
N GLN A 86 -13.06 -11.09 8.62
CA GLN A 86 -12.35 -10.75 9.86
C GLN A 86 -10.85 -11.03 9.75
N LYS A 87 -10.48 -12.21 9.22
CA LYS A 87 -9.05 -12.54 8.96
C LYS A 87 -8.40 -11.54 8.01
N LYS A 88 -9.11 -11.10 6.97
CA LYS A 88 -8.59 -10.09 6.03
C LYS A 88 -8.46 -8.72 6.66
N ARG A 89 -9.41 -8.30 7.50
CA ARG A 89 -9.30 -7.05 8.28
C ARG A 89 -8.09 -7.08 9.21
N GLN A 90 -7.86 -8.18 9.92
CA GLN A 90 -6.65 -8.34 10.74
C GLN A 90 -5.37 -8.26 9.90
N ALA A 91 -5.35 -8.87 8.71
CA ALA A 91 -4.21 -8.78 7.80
C ALA A 91 -3.95 -7.35 7.31
N GLN A 92 -5.00 -6.58 7.00
CA GLN A 92 -4.89 -5.14 6.68
C GLN A 92 -4.26 -4.36 7.83
N HIS A 93 -4.72 -4.56 9.07
CA HIS A 93 -4.15 -3.89 10.23
C HIS A 93 -2.68 -4.25 10.43
N ARG A 94 -2.29 -5.52 10.30
CA ARG A 94 -0.89 -5.93 10.40
C ARG A 94 0.00 -5.28 9.34
N ALA A 95 -0.44 -5.26 8.08
CA ALA A 95 0.30 -4.62 7.00
C ALA A 95 0.42 -3.10 7.20
N LYS A 96 -0.67 -2.47 7.67
CA LYS A 96 -0.70 -1.04 8.06
C LYS A 96 0.32 -0.73 9.16
N ASP A 97 0.32 -1.51 10.24
CA ASP A 97 1.18 -1.28 11.38
C ASP A 97 2.65 -1.54 11.01
N ARG A 98 2.91 -2.57 10.18
CA ARG A 98 4.24 -2.83 9.60
C ARG A 98 4.74 -1.63 8.80
N TYR A 99 3.92 -1.09 7.90
CA TYR A 99 4.27 0.10 7.13
C TYR A 99 4.57 1.31 8.02
N ARG A 100 3.72 1.59 9.02
CA ARG A 100 3.90 2.71 9.95
C ARG A 100 5.22 2.58 10.73
N ALA A 101 5.51 1.39 11.27
CA ALA A 101 6.75 1.13 11.98
C ALA A 101 7.98 1.32 11.08
N LEU A 102 7.93 0.85 9.83
CA LEU A 102 9.01 1.06 8.87
C LEU A 102 9.19 2.54 8.54
N ARG A 103 8.09 3.28 8.38
CA ARG A 103 8.13 4.73 8.15
C ARG A 103 8.80 5.47 9.30
N ASP A 104 8.46 5.13 10.54
CA ASP A 104 9.09 5.73 11.73
C ASP A 104 10.60 5.46 11.76
N ILE A 105 11.02 4.23 11.44
CA ILE A 105 12.45 3.90 11.32
C ILE A 105 13.12 4.74 10.22
N MET A 106 12.50 4.87 9.05
CA MET A 106 13.04 5.68 7.94
C MET A 106 13.18 7.16 8.32
N LEU A 107 12.23 7.73 9.07
CA LEU A 107 12.35 9.09 9.59
C LEU A 107 13.57 9.24 10.49
N VAL A 108 13.82 8.27 11.38
CA VAL A 108 14.97 8.33 12.30
C VAL A 108 16.29 8.15 11.52
N LEU A 109 16.28 7.45 10.38
CA LEU A 109 17.43 7.30 9.48
C LEU A 109 17.69 8.54 8.60
N GLY A 110 16.81 9.54 8.62
CA GLY A 110 16.99 10.81 7.91
C GLY A 110 16.07 11.01 6.70
N MET A 111 15.06 10.17 6.52
CA MET A 111 14.02 10.41 5.52
C MET A 111 13.23 11.69 5.88
N PRO A 112 12.98 12.61 4.93
CA PRO A 112 12.16 13.78 5.19
C PRO A 112 10.71 13.39 5.52
N ASN A 113 10.04 14.16 6.37
CA ASN A 113 8.65 13.88 6.75
C ASN A 113 7.69 14.00 5.54
N ASP A 114 7.96 14.96 4.64
CA ASP A 114 7.20 15.18 3.40
C ASP A 114 7.75 14.35 2.22
N HIS A 115 7.93 13.04 2.46
CA HIS A 115 8.40 12.15 1.41
C HIS A 115 7.27 11.87 0.40
N LYS A 116 7.51 12.14 -0.89
CA LYS A 116 6.51 11.98 -1.96
C LYS A 116 5.96 10.54 -2.06
N LYS A 117 6.84 9.55 -1.90
CA LYS A 117 6.51 8.11 -1.99
C LYS A 117 5.97 7.53 -0.67
N PHE A 118 6.61 7.83 0.47
CA PHE A 118 6.32 7.23 1.77
C PHE A 118 5.59 8.22 2.68
N ARG A 119 4.32 8.45 2.35
CA ARG A 119 3.46 9.40 3.05
C ARG A 119 2.89 8.80 4.35
N ILE A 120 2.35 9.65 5.20
CA ILE A 120 1.63 9.20 6.40
C ILE A 120 0.41 8.39 5.96
N LEU A 121 0.26 7.19 6.50
CA LEU A 121 -0.87 6.31 6.21
C LEU A 121 -1.94 6.49 7.29
N ASN A 122 -3.03 7.17 6.96
CA ASN A 122 -4.17 7.36 7.85
C ASN A 122 -5.16 6.22 7.74
N ASP A 123 -6.05 6.07 8.72
CA ASP A 123 -7.07 5.03 8.67
C ASP A 123 -8.09 5.28 7.54
N GLU A 124 -8.25 6.54 7.12
CA GLU A 124 -9.05 6.93 5.96
C GLU A 124 -8.46 6.42 4.63
N ASP A 125 -7.16 6.17 4.58
CA ASP A 125 -6.47 5.70 3.38
C ASP A 125 -6.71 4.21 3.11
N LEU A 126 -7.20 3.44 4.11
CA LEU A 126 -7.52 2.00 3.98
C LEU A 126 -8.78 1.71 3.15
N ARG A 127 -9.38 2.74 2.57
CA ARG A 127 -10.51 2.57 1.67
C ARG A 127 -10.03 1.89 0.40
N ALA A 128 -10.78 0.87 0.01
CA ALA A 128 -10.53 0.26 -1.26
C ALA A 128 -10.84 1.21 -2.41
N PHE A 129 -10.20 0.95 -3.53
CA PHE A 129 -10.56 1.60 -4.77
C PHE A 129 -12.08 1.39 -4.99
N THR A 130 -12.86 2.48 -5.05
CA THR A 130 -14.32 2.42 -5.26
C THR A 130 -14.61 1.75 -6.60
N LEU A 131 -14.82 0.44 -6.49
CA LEU A 131 -14.75 -0.49 -7.61
C LEU A 131 -16.07 -0.71 -8.32
N THR A 132 -17.10 0.04 -7.95
CA THR A 132 -18.44 -0.20 -8.49
C THR A 132 -19.20 1.11 -8.58
N THR A 133 -19.71 1.33 -9.78
CA THR A 133 -20.59 2.40 -10.28
C THR A 133 -21.94 2.52 -9.54
N VAL A 134 -22.19 1.79 -8.46
CA VAL A 134 -23.56 1.64 -7.92
C VAL A 134 -23.79 2.46 -6.64
N GLU A 135 -22.74 2.92 -5.95
CA GLU A 135 -22.89 3.75 -4.75
C GLU A 135 -22.10 5.06 -4.89
N GLN A 136 -22.17 5.72 -6.07
CA GLN A 136 -21.81 7.13 -6.11
C GLN A 136 -22.89 7.90 -5.35
N GLN A 137 -22.56 8.33 -4.14
CA GLN A 137 -23.37 9.34 -3.47
C GLN A 137 -23.09 10.69 -4.12
N LEU A 138 -24.11 11.56 -4.17
CA LEU A 138 -23.96 12.92 -4.65
C LEU A 138 -22.81 13.61 -3.87
N GLY A 139 -21.72 13.96 -4.55
CA GLY A 139 -20.49 14.51 -3.94
C GLY A 139 -19.23 13.66 -4.11
N ASP A 140 -19.32 12.41 -4.56
CA ASP A 140 -18.15 11.55 -4.83
C ASP A 140 -17.29 12.01 -6.01
N SER A 141 -17.79 12.91 -6.86
CA SER A 141 -17.05 13.47 -8.00
C SER A 141 -15.78 14.24 -7.60
N TYR A 142 -15.72 14.74 -6.36
CA TYR A 142 -14.57 15.49 -5.85
C TYR A 142 -13.62 14.65 -4.99
N ARG A 143 -13.95 13.38 -4.71
CA ARG A 143 -13.12 12.54 -3.85
C ARG A 143 -11.96 11.93 -4.64
N LEU A 144 -10.75 12.39 -4.35
CA LEU A 144 -9.53 11.78 -4.87
C LEU A 144 -9.34 10.39 -4.25
N PRO A 145 -8.88 9.39 -5.02
CA PRO A 145 -8.51 8.12 -4.45
C PRO A 145 -7.36 8.28 -3.45
N SER A 146 -7.34 7.40 -2.45
CA SER A 146 -6.25 7.34 -1.49
C SER A 146 -4.90 7.24 -2.21
N TRP A 147 -3.91 7.95 -1.69
CA TRP A 147 -2.59 8.08 -2.32
C TRP A 147 -1.86 6.74 -2.48
N ILE A 148 -2.24 5.73 -1.68
CA ILE A 148 -1.69 4.37 -1.79
C ILE A 148 -2.01 3.75 -3.15
N TRP A 149 -3.05 4.20 -3.86
CA TRP A 149 -3.47 3.69 -5.16
C TRP A 149 -2.81 4.37 -6.36
N GLY A 150 -1.74 5.16 -6.14
CA GLY A 150 -0.99 5.80 -7.23
C GLY A 150 -0.10 4.84 -8.05
N ASP A 151 0.27 3.70 -7.47
CA ASP A 151 1.08 2.66 -8.12
C ASP A 151 0.32 1.33 -8.18
N PHE A 152 0.22 0.76 -9.37
CA PHE A 152 -0.41 -0.54 -9.65
C PHE A 152 0.59 -1.62 -10.08
N SER A 153 1.89 -1.36 -9.96
CA SER A 153 2.96 -2.33 -10.26
C SER A 153 2.75 -3.66 -9.51
N PHE A 154 2.20 -3.61 -8.29
CA PHE A 154 1.85 -4.77 -7.47
C PHE A 154 0.88 -5.76 -8.14
N VAL A 155 0.01 -5.30 -9.05
CA VAL A 155 -0.96 -6.17 -9.75
C VAL A 155 -0.23 -7.22 -10.59
N ASN A 156 0.94 -6.88 -11.15
CA ASN A 156 1.76 -7.81 -11.93
C ASN A 156 2.40 -8.91 -11.08
N GLN A 157 2.60 -8.66 -9.78
CA GLN A 157 3.16 -9.63 -8.83
C GLN A 157 2.10 -10.66 -8.38
N VAL A 158 0.81 -10.37 -8.59
CA VAL A 158 -0.28 -11.29 -8.24
C VAL A 158 -0.34 -12.43 -9.27
N LYS A 159 -0.40 -13.67 -8.77
CA LYS A 159 -0.56 -14.87 -9.61
C LYS A 159 -1.81 -14.78 -10.48
N ALA A 160 -1.71 -15.29 -11.71
CA ALA A 160 -2.84 -15.35 -12.63
C ALA A 160 -4.03 -16.12 -12.01
N GLY A 161 -5.21 -15.53 -12.11
CA GLY A 161 -6.45 -16.07 -11.52
C GLY A 161 -7.51 -14.99 -11.35
N GLU A 162 -8.61 -15.34 -10.69
CA GLU A 162 -9.78 -14.45 -10.48
C GLU A 162 -9.42 -13.13 -9.76
N MET A 163 -8.45 -13.17 -8.85
CA MET A 163 -8.02 -11.97 -8.12
C MET A 163 -7.27 -11.00 -9.03
N ARG A 164 -6.40 -11.52 -9.91
CA ARG A 164 -5.67 -10.70 -10.87
C ARG A 164 -6.61 -10.08 -11.91
N SER A 165 -7.53 -10.87 -12.46
CA SER A 165 -8.52 -10.33 -13.41
C SER A 165 -9.41 -9.27 -12.78
N PHE A 166 -9.81 -9.47 -11.52
CA PHE A 166 -10.51 -8.45 -10.74
C PHE A 166 -9.67 -7.17 -10.60
N LEU A 167 -8.40 -7.27 -10.20
CA LEU A 167 -7.49 -6.11 -10.08
C LEU A 167 -7.22 -5.40 -11.41
N GLU A 168 -7.07 -6.13 -12.51
CA GLU A 168 -6.85 -5.54 -13.83
C GLU A 168 -8.10 -4.79 -14.33
N ALA A 169 -9.29 -5.37 -14.15
CA ALA A 169 -10.55 -4.68 -14.43
C ALA A 169 -10.69 -3.43 -13.56
N SER A 170 -10.28 -3.54 -12.29
CA SER A 170 -10.29 -2.44 -11.32
C SER A 170 -9.43 -1.27 -11.76
N MET A 171 -8.19 -1.57 -12.10
CA MET A 171 -7.18 -0.62 -12.57
C MET A 171 -7.64 0.08 -13.86
N ARG A 172 -8.25 -0.67 -14.79
CA ARG A 172 -8.77 -0.11 -16.03
C ARG A 172 -9.86 0.95 -15.77
N VAL A 173 -10.82 0.65 -14.89
CA VAL A 173 -11.87 1.59 -14.51
C VAL A 173 -11.28 2.82 -13.81
N HIS A 174 -10.30 2.63 -12.93
CA HIS A 174 -9.58 3.72 -12.28
C HIS A 174 -8.95 4.67 -13.30
N TRP A 175 -8.19 4.12 -14.24
CA TRP A 175 -7.51 4.87 -15.26
C TRP A 175 -8.47 5.69 -16.11
N PHE A 176 -9.59 5.10 -16.56
CA PHE A 176 -10.60 5.83 -17.34
C PHE A 176 -11.20 7.01 -16.56
N LYS A 177 -11.49 6.83 -15.26
CA LYS A 177 -12.02 7.90 -14.41
C LYS A 177 -11.02 9.04 -14.24
N HIS A 178 -9.75 8.72 -13.96
CA HIS A 178 -8.71 9.73 -13.83
C HIS A 178 -8.46 10.47 -15.14
N ASN A 179 -8.45 9.74 -16.26
CA ASN A 179 -8.32 10.35 -17.57
C ASN A 179 -9.47 11.34 -17.86
N ALA A 180 -10.73 10.94 -17.60
CA ALA A 180 -11.89 11.81 -17.77
C ALA A 180 -11.86 13.05 -16.85
N LEU A 181 -11.47 12.89 -15.58
CA LEU A 181 -11.30 14.02 -14.66
C LEU A 181 -10.21 14.99 -15.13
N THR A 182 -9.10 14.44 -15.62
CA THR A 182 -7.98 15.23 -16.15
C THR A 182 -8.39 16.01 -17.39
N GLN A 183 -9.14 15.37 -18.30
CA GLN A 183 -9.71 16.02 -19.49
C GLN A 183 -10.64 17.17 -19.11
N ARG A 184 -11.57 16.94 -18.18
CA ARG A 184 -12.48 17.98 -17.69
C ARG A 184 -11.74 19.17 -17.08
N TRP A 185 -10.77 18.94 -16.19
CA TRP A 185 -9.99 20.04 -15.62
C TRP A 185 -9.18 20.80 -16.67
N THR A 186 -8.69 20.10 -17.68
CA THR A 186 -7.99 20.72 -18.81
C THR A 186 -8.93 21.61 -19.62
N GLU A 187 -10.17 21.18 -19.84
CA GLU A 187 -11.22 21.98 -20.49
C GLU A 187 -11.58 23.20 -19.63
N GLU A 188 -11.85 23.03 -18.34
CA GLU A 188 -12.16 24.13 -17.42
C GLU A 188 -11.03 25.18 -17.38
N LEU A 189 -9.76 24.75 -17.42
CA LEU A 189 -8.61 25.65 -17.50
C LEU A 189 -8.52 26.40 -18.84
N LYS A 190 -8.91 25.77 -19.96
CA LYS A 190 -8.96 26.43 -21.27
C LYS A 190 -10.08 27.47 -21.31
N THR A 191 -11.29 27.09 -20.89
CA THR A 191 -12.44 28.01 -20.82
C THR A 191 -12.14 29.25 -19.97
N ARG A 192 -11.57 29.07 -18.77
CA ARG A 192 -11.18 30.21 -17.91
C ARG A 192 -10.12 31.13 -18.52
N ARG A 193 -9.27 30.63 -19.43
CA ARG A 193 -8.28 31.45 -20.14
C ARG A 193 -8.88 32.20 -21.32
N GLU A 194 -9.95 31.67 -21.91
CA GLU A 194 -10.67 32.30 -23.03
C GLU A 194 -11.64 33.40 -22.56
N GLU A 195 -12.06 33.34 -21.29
CA GLU A 195 -12.94 34.34 -20.65
C GLU A 195 -12.21 35.59 -20.12
N ILE A 196 -10.86 35.61 -20.13
CA ILE A 196 -10.00 36.74 -19.71
C ILE A 196 -9.45 37.45 -20.94
#